data_AF-A0A936M0G5-F1
#
_entry.id   AF-A0A936M0G5-F1
#
_cell.length_a   1.000
_cell.length_b   1.000
_cell.length_c   1.000
_cell.angle_alpha   90.00
_cell.angle_beta   90.00
_cell.angle_gamma   90.00
#
_symmetry.space_group_name_H-M   'P 1'
#
loop_
_entity.id
_entity.type
_entity.pdbx_description
1 polymer ?
#
loop_
_entity_poly.entity_id
_entity_poly.type
_entity_poly.pdbx_seq_one_letter_code
_entity_poly.pdbx_strand_id
1 'polypeptide(L)'
;MIENGRVQLVAAGQVIDHYLAYDAAGNLTQVDVVGDLNCDGVVNYDDLDALQLALYGPAAYAQVYPDCQWLLGDVNGDGNVTFDDIDYWVALLGTSAIASGCYVYDAENRLTEVRVGEPNAPCGRLRLAIWYNALGRRILSETYDASGDPVKTTRHIYDGLGSVVGPPHCVSTR
;
A
#
# COMPACT_ATOMS: atom_id res chain seq x y z
N MET A 1 7.93 -14.13 -16.73
CA MET A 1 8.15 -12.69 -16.61
C MET A 1 7.29 -12.25 -15.46
N ILE A 2 7.84 -11.56 -14.47
CA ILE A 2 7.04 -11.03 -13.36
C ILE A 2 6.51 -9.70 -13.91
N GLU A 3 5.19 -9.59 -14.07
CA GLU A 3 4.57 -8.46 -14.76
C GLU A 3 3.96 -7.52 -13.72
N ASN A 4 4.58 -6.35 -13.56
CA ASN A 4 3.90 -5.20 -12.97
C ASN A 4 2.71 -4.86 -13.88
N GLY A 5 1.56 -4.52 -13.30
CA GLY A 5 0.40 -4.29 -14.14
C GLY A 5 -0.88 -3.95 -13.42
N ARG A 6 -1.82 -3.48 -14.23
CA ARG A 6 -3.17 -3.12 -13.82
C ARG A 6 -4.01 -4.39 -13.60
N VAL A 7 -4.70 -4.46 -12.48
CA VAL A 7 -5.64 -5.53 -12.16
C VAL A 7 -6.95 -4.95 -11.64
N GLN A 8 -8.06 -5.60 -11.97
CA GLN A 8 -9.37 -5.28 -11.41
C GLN A 8 -9.57 -6.03 -10.10
N LEU A 9 -9.76 -5.29 -9.01
CA LEU A 9 -10.16 -5.85 -7.73
C LEU A 9 -11.60 -5.42 -7.42
N VAL A 10 -12.42 -6.38 -6.99
CA VAL A 10 -13.82 -6.13 -6.63
C VAL A 10 -13.92 -5.99 -5.11
N ALA A 11 -14.25 -4.79 -4.64
CA ALA A 11 -14.41 -4.48 -3.22
C ALA A 11 -15.82 -3.91 -2.98
N ALA A 12 -16.59 -4.50 -2.05
CA ALA A 12 -17.94 -4.03 -1.71
C ALA A 12 -18.90 -3.86 -2.90
N GLY A 13 -18.72 -4.64 -3.98
CA GLY A 13 -19.55 -4.55 -5.19
C GLY A 13 -19.09 -3.50 -6.20
N GLN A 14 -17.99 -2.80 -5.92
CA GLN A 14 -17.35 -1.87 -6.84
C GLN A 14 -16.10 -2.48 -7.46
N VAL A 15 -15.94 -2.34 -8.76
CA VAL A 15 -14.71 -2.70 -9.48
C VAL A 15 -13.76 -1.50 -9.39
N ILE A 16 -12.59 -1.71 -8.79
CA ILE A 16 -11.55 -0.69 -8.67
C ILE A 16 -10.26 -1.25 -9.26
N ASP A 17 -9.66 -0.49 -10.17
CA ASP A 17 -8.39 -0.85 -10.74
C ASP A 17 -7.24 -0.55 -9.78
N HIS A 18 -6.27 -1.45 -9.75
CA HIS A 18 -5.06 -1.30 -8.96
C HIS A 18 -3.85 -1.55 -9.83
N TYR A 19 -2.76 -0.83 -9.55
CA TYR A 19 -1.46 -1.11 -10.10
C TYR A 19 -0.66 -1.95 -9.09
N LEU A 20 -0.17 -3.12 -9.54
CA LEU A 20 0.65 -3.99 -8.72
C LEU A 20 2.10 -3.93 -9.17
N ALA A 21 3.02 -3.76 -8.23
CA ALA A 21 4.45 -3.87 -8.46
C ALA A 21 5.02 -5.09 -7.73
N TYR A 22 5.96 -5.76 -8.38
CA TYR A 22 6.64 -6.94 -7.87
C TYR A 22 8.15 -6.82 -7.98
N ASP A 23 8.88 -7.45 -7.06
CA ASP A 23 10.34 -7.57 -7.15
C ASP A 23 10.80 -8.72 -8.08
N ALA A 24 12.12 -8.87 -8.23
CA ALA A 24 12.71 -9.93 -9.05
C ALA A 24 12.49 -11.36 -8.50
N ALA A 25 12.12 -11.49 -7.23
CA ALA A 25 11.77 -12.77 -6.60
C ALA A 25 10.28 -13.10 -6.76
N GLY A 26 9.47 -12.16 -7.26
CA GLY A 26 8.03 -12.29 -7.47
C GLY A 26 7.18 -11.92 -6.26
N ASN A 27 7.77 -11.24 -5.26
CA ASN A 27 7.01 -10.74 -4.12
C ASN A 27 6.28 -9.46 -4.53
N LEU A 28 5.02 -9.30 -4.10
CA LEU A 28 4.24 -8.08 -4.29
C LEU A 28 4.83 -6.98 -3.41
N THR A 29 5.44 -5.95 -3.98
CA THR A 29 6.11 -4.89 -3.21
C THR A 29 5.24 -3.65 -3.02
N GLN A 30 4.30 -3.39 -3.93
CA GLN A 30 3.44 -2.21 -3.88
C GLN A 30 2.10 -2.48 -4.55
N VAL A 31 1.06 -1.87 -3.99
CA VAL A 31 -0.30 -1.84 -4.52
C VAL A 31 -0.75 -0.39 -4.48
N ASP A 32 -1.03 0.18 -5.64
CA ASP A 32 -1.55 1.53 -5.77
C ASP A 32 -2.96 1.49 -6.34
N VAL A 33 -3.82 2.40 -5.88
CA VAL A 33 -5.21 2.50 -6.35
C VAL A 33 -5.25 3.44 -7.55
N VAL A 34 -5.87 3.00 -8.65
CA VAL A 34 -6.10 3.91 -9.79
C VAL A 34 -7.03 5.04 -9.34
N GLY A 35 -6.64 6.28 -9.64
CA GLY A 35 -7.31 7.50 -9.20
C GLY A 35 -6.75 8.12 -7.92
N ASP A 36 -5.96 7.40 -7.13
CA ASP A 36 -5.24 7.95 -5.97
C ASP A 36 -3.93 8.58 -6.49
N LEU A 37 -3.93 9.90 -6.62
CA LEU A 37 -2.88 10.68 -7.28
C LEU A 37 -2.01 11.42 -6.27
N ASN A 38 -2.40 11.49 -5.00
CA ASN A 38 -1.48 11.92 -3.95
C ASN A 38 -0.77 10.72 -3.27
N CYS A 39 -1.16 9.49 -3.62
CA CYS A 39 -0.64 8.22 -3.10
C CYS A 39 -0.81 8.05 -1.58
N ASP A 40 -1.86 8.64 -0.98
CA ASP A 40 -2.15 8.50 0.45
C ASP A 40 -3.01 7.27 0.78
N GLY A 41 -3.47 6.55 -0.25
CA GLY A 41 -4.25 5.33 -0.15
C GLY A 41 -5.76 5.52 -0.24
N VAL A 42 -6.25 6.73 -0.49
CA VAL A 42 -7.68 7.00 -0.65
C VAL A 42 -7.97 7.92 -1.84
N VAL A 43 -8.98 7.58 -2.65
CA VAL A 43 -9.42 8.47 -3.74
C VAL A 43 -10.42 9.48 -3.20
N ASN A 44 -10.01 10.74 -3.07
CA ASN A 44 -10.82 11.82 -2.54
C ASN A 44 -10.46 13.20 -3.17
N TYR A 45 -10.89 14.30 -2.56
CA TYR A 45 -10.64 15.64 -3.11
C TYR A 45 -9.19 16.13 -2.94
N ASP A 46 -8.41 15.51 -2.06
CA ASP A 46 -6.99 15.82 -1.82
C ASP A 46 -6.10 15.33 -2.99
N ASP A 47 -6.64 14.53 -3.92
CA ASP A 47 -6.01 14.14 -5.18
C ASP A 47 -6.15 15.19 -6.29
N LEU A 48 -7.01 16.20 -6.13
CA LEU A 48 -7.41 17.08 -7.24
C LEU A 48 -6.23 17.90 -7.79
N ASP A 49 -5.37 18.42 -6.91
CA ASP A 49 -4.18 19.17 -7.32
C ASP A 49 -3.19 18.26 -8.05
N ALA A 50 -3.07 17.01 -7.61
CA ALA A 50 -2.24 15.99 -8.24
C ALA A 50 -2.79 15.56 -9.61
N LEU A 51 -4.12 15.42 -9.75
CA LEU A 51 -4.79 15.19 -11.03
C LEU A 51 -4.54 16.31 -12.02
N GLN A 52 -4.63 17.57 -11.58
CA GLN A 52 -4.32 18.70 -12.45
C GLN A 52 -2.86 18.63 -12.95
N LEU A 53 -1.91 18.30 -12.08
CA LEU A 53 -0.51 18.12 -12.48
C LEU A 53 -0.33 16.93 -13.42
N ALA A 54 -1.06 15.83 -13.20
CA ALA A 54 -0.99 14.63 -14.04
C ALA A 54 -1.47 14.90 -15.47
N LEU A 55 -2.47 15.76 -15.64
CA LEU A 55 -2.95 16.22 -16.95
C LEU A 55 -1.93 17.08 -17.70
N TYR A 56 -0.99 17.75 -17.00
CA TYR A 56 0.14 18.43 -17.63
C TYR A 56 1.28 17.46 -18.01
N GLY A 57 1.18 16.20 -17.60
CA GLY A 57 2.07 15.11 -18.00
C GLY A 57 3.04 14.64 -16.91
N PRO A 58 3.74 13.52 -17.16
CA PRO A 58 4.54 12.83 -16.14
C PRO A 58 5.69 13.68 -15.59
N ALA A 59 6.29 14.55 -16.42
CA ALA A 59 7.40 15.39 -16.01
C ALA A 59 7.00 16.47 -15.00
N ALA A 60 5.80 17.06 -15.15
CA ALA A 60 5.28 18.06 -14.22
C ALA A 60 4.86 17.42 -12.89
N TYR A 61 4.16 16.29 -12.99
CA TYR A 61 3.72 15.51 -11.84
C TYR A 61 4.88 15.05 -10.95
N ALA A 62 5.93 14.48 -11.55
CA ALA A 62 7.09 13.96 -10.82
C ALA A 62 7.92 15.04 -10.10
N GLN A 63 7.71 16.33 -10.36
CA GLN A 63 8.34 17.40 -9.57
C GLN A 63 7.74 17.52 -8.17
N VAL A 64 6.48 17.12 -7.99
CA VAL A 64 5.74 17.24 -6.73
C VAL A 64 5.57 15.86 -6.08
N TYR A 65 5.24 14.85 -6.88
CA TYR A 65 4.98 13.47 -6.43
C TYR A 65 5.99 12.50 -7.06
N PRO A 66 7.29 12.55 -6.70
CA PRO A 66 8.34 11.78 -7.36
C PRO A 66 8.21 10.26 -7.17
N ASP A 67 7.64 9.83 -6.05
CA ASP A 67 7.50 8.42 -5.69
C ASP A 67 6.10 7.86 -6.01
N CYS A 68 5.18 8.69 -6.52
CA CYS A 68 3.84 8.29 -6.91
C CYS A 68 3.74 8.11 -8.43
N GLN A 69 2.99 7.11 -8.88
CA GLN A 69 2.87 6.83 -10.31
C GLN A 69 1.86 7.77 -10.97
N TRP A 70 2.34 8.63 -11.88
CA TRP A 70 1.50 9.51 -12.71
C TRP A 70 0.35 8.76 -13.45
N LEU A 71 0.63 7.55 -13.94
CA LEU A 71 -0.32 6.75 -14.73
C LEU A 71 -1.53 6.26 -13.89
N LEU A 72 -1.54 6.48 -12.57
CA LEU A 72 -2.76 6.26 -11.77
C LEU A 72 -3.91 7.20 -12.21
N GLY A 73 -3.61 8.27 -12.95
CA GLY A 73 -4.62 9.15 -13.55
C GLY A 73 -5.26 8.61 -14.83
N ASP A 74 -4.75 7.52 -15.41
CA ASP A 74 -5.37 6.83 -16.56
C ASP A 74 -6.47 5.92 -16.01
N VAL A 75 -7.61 6.52 -15.68
CA VAL A 75 -8.71 5.83 -15.00
C VAL A 75 -9.51 5.01 -16.02
N ASN A 76 -9.58 5.43 -17.28
CA ASN A 76 -10.31 4.69 -18.31
C ASN A 76 -9.51 3.48 -18.88
N GLY A 77 -8.19 3.44 -18.68
CA GLY A 77 -7.30 2.34 -19.07
C GLY A 77 -6.87 2.32 -20.53
N ASP A 78 -6.90 3.47 -21.20
CA ASP A 78 -6.45 3.59 -22.60
C ASP A 78 -4.94 3.83 -22.75
N GLY A 79 -4.22 3.99 -21.64
CA GLY A 79 -2.78 4.20 -21.60
C GLY A 79 -2.36 5.67 -21.58
N ASN A 80 -3.29 6.62 -21.53
CA ASN A 80 -3.01 8.05 -21.49
C ASN A 80 -3.75 8.71 -20.33
N VAL A 81 -3.13 9.71 -19.72
CA VAL A 81 -3.81 10.58 -18.74
C VAL A 81 -4.27 11.84 -19.46
N THR A 82 -5.58 11.95 -19.67
CA THR A 82 -6.21 13.05 -20.42
C THR A 82 -7.50 13.51 -19.76
N PHE A 83 -8.17 14.49 -20.35
CA PHE A 83 -9.48 14.95 -19.86
C PHE A 83 -10.56 13.87 -19.93
N ASP A 84 -10.38 12.84 -20.76
CA ASP A 84 -11.33 11.73 -20.89
C ASP A 84 -11.35 10.83 -19.63
N ASP A 85 -10.36 10.95 -18.73
CA ASP A 85 -10.30 10.23 -17.45
C ASP A 85 -11.15 10.87 -16.35
N ILE A 86 -11.51 12.15 -16.47
CA ILE A 86 -12.10 12.93 -15.37
C ILE A 86 -13.46 12.36 -14.96
N ASP A 87 -14.33 12.02 -15.91
CA ASP A 87 -15.65 11.46 -15.60
C ASP A 87 -15.54 10.11 -14.88
N TYR A 88 -14.54 9.30 -15.24
CA TYR A 88 -14.25 8.03 -14.58
C TYR A 88 -13.67 8.26 -13.18
N TRP A 89 -12.76 9.22 -13.04
CA TRP A 89 -12.17 9.59 -11.76
C TRP A 89 -13.23 10.08 -10.75
N VAL A 90 -14.18 10.92 -11.19
CA VAL A 90 -15.30 11.39 -10.35
C VAL A 90 -16.14 10.21 -9.85
N ALA A 91 -16.29 9.15 -10.64
CA ALA A 91 -16.97 7.93 -10.23
C ALA A 91 -16.24 7.14 -9.12
N LEU A 92 -14.96 7.43 -8.88
CA LEU A 92 -14.13 6.84 -7.83
C LEU A 92 -14.12 7.64 -6.51
N LEU A 93 -14.75 8.81 -6.46
CA LEU A 93 -14.74 9.65 -5.26
C LEU A 93 -15.34 8.93 -4.04
N GLY A 94 -14.58 8.92 -2.95
CA GLY A 94 -15.00 8.28 -1.69
C GLY A 94 -14.79 6.77 -1.68
N THR A 95 -13.98 6.25 -2.61
CA THR A 95 -13.69 4.82 -2.70
C THR A 95 -12.39 4.55 -1.95
N SER A 96 -12.52 3.80 -0.86
CA SER A 96 -11.37 3.28 -0.12
C SER A 96 -11.19 1.84 -0.54
N ALA A 97 -10.30 1.59 -1.50
CA ALA A 97 -9.97 0.24 -1.87
C ALA A 97 -9.11 -0.42 -0.79
N ILE A 98 -9.22 -1.75 -0.69
CA ILE A 98 -8.86 -2.53 0.50
C ILE A 98 -7.33 -2.70 0.71
N ALA A 99 -6.48 -2.10 -0.13
CA ALA A 99 -5.11 -2.55 -0.24
C ALA A 99 -4.06 -1.54 -0.75
N SER A 100 -4.25 -0.21 -0.67
CA SER A 100 -3.09 0.67 -0.93
C SER A 100 -1.99 0.44 0.11
N GLY A 101 -0.77 0.18 -0.34
CA GLY A 101 0.37 0.00 0.55
C GLY A 101 1.57 -0.74 -0.06
N CYS A 102 2.64 -0.77 0.72
CA CYS A 102 3.91 -1.36 0.33
C CYS A 102 4.29 -2.51 1.28
N TYR A 103 4.96 -3.51 0.74
CA TYR A 103 5.33 -4.73 1.44
C TYR A 103 6.83 -4.96 1.32
N VAL A 104 7.49 -5.13 2.46
CA VAL A 104 8.95 -5.33 2.53
C VAL A 104 9.23 -6.77 2.91
N TYR A 105 10.16 -7.40 2.21
CA TYR A 105 10.54 -8.80 2.41
C TYR A 105 12.01 -8.91 2.80
N ASP A 106 12.34 -9.94 3.57
CA ASP A 106 13.74 -10.33 3.79
C ASP A 106 14.31 -11.16 2.64
N ALA A 107 15.59 -11.53 2.75
CA ALA A 107 16.30 -12.31 1.74
C ALA A 107 15.72 -13.72 1.50
N GLU A 108 14.88 -14.22 2.42
CA GLU A 108 14.19 -15.49 2.31
C GLU A 108 12.73 -15.33 1.85
N ASN A 109 12.35 -14.17 1.30
CA ASN A 109 11.00 -13.83 0.82
C ASN A 109 9.92 -13.87 1.91
N ARG A 110 10.26 -13.52 3.15
CA ARG A 110 9.29 -13.41 4.25
C ARG A 110 8.93 -11.95 4.49
N LEU A 111 7.63 -11.67 4.65
CA LEU A 111 7.11 -10.33 4.91
C LEU A 111 7.62 -9.78 6.25
N THR A 112 8.38 -8.70 6.23
CA THR A 112 8.93 -8.05 7.41
C THR A 112 8.22 -6.74 7.75
N GLU A 113 7.71 -6.02 6.76
CA GLU A 113 6.96 -4.77 7.00
C GLU A 113 5.78 -4.62 6.05
N VAL A 114 4.70 -4.02 6.56
CA VAL A 114 3.62 -3.46 5.75
C VAL A 114 3.57 -1.97 6.02
N ARG A 115 3.61 -1.18 4.95
CA ARG A 115 3.56 0.27 4.95
C ARG A 115 2.32 0.73 4.18
N VAL A 116 1.82 1.90 4.52
CA VAL A 116 0.69 2.54 3.85
C VAL A 116 1.11 3.91 3.32
N GLY A 117 0.34 4.37 2.33
CA GLY A 117 0.48 5.70 1.76
C GLY A 117 0.34 6.81 2.79
N GLU A 118 1.09 7.87 2.56
CA GLU A 118 0.93 9.20 3.12
C GLU A 118 1.00 10.18 1.94
N PRO A 119 0.47 11.41 2.06
CA PRO A 119 0.55 12.38 0.97
C PRO A 119 1.98 12.57 0.46
N ASN A 120 2.20 12.33 -0.84
CA ASN A 120 3.52 12.32 -1.52
C ASN A 120 4.46 11.17 -1.13
N ALA A 121 4.00 10.15 -0.41
CA ALA A 121 4.82 9.03 0.05
C ALA A 121 4.02 7.71 0.10
N PRO A 122 3.87 7.00 -1.04
CA PRO A 122 3.08 5.75 -1.09
C PRO A 122 3.54 4.65 -0.12
N CYS A 123 4.82 4.68 0.27
CA CYS A 123 5.42 3.77 1.25
C CYS A 123 5.82 4.47 2.57
N GLY A 124 5.14 5.56 2.94
CA GLY A 124 5.54 6.42 4.04
C GLY A 124 5.40 5.78 5.41
N ARG A 125 4.17 5.49 5.82
CA ARG A 125 3.86 5.12 7.21
C ARG A 125 3.97 3.62 7.45
N LEU A 126 4.73 3.23 8.47
CA LEU A 126 4.78 1.84 8.95
C LEU A 126 3.45 1.48 9.63
N ARG A 127 2.86 0.35 9.25
CA ARG A 127 1.60 -0.17 9.83
C ARG A 127 1.80 -1.48 10.57
N LEU A 128 2.71 -2.32 10.10
CA LEU A 128 3.03 -3.62 10.69
C LEU A 128 4.51 -3.92 10.50
N ALA A 129 5.17 -4.38 11.56
CA ALA A 129 6.50 -4.98 11.50
C ALA A 129 6.44 -6.42 12.05
N ILE A 130 7.19 -7.32 11.43
CA ILE A 130 7.24 -8.75 11.76
C ILE A 130 8.68 -9.20 11.86
N TRP A 131 9.01 -9.90 12.95
CA TRP A 131 10.33 -10.49 13.15
C TRP A 131 10.24 -12.00 13.17
N TYR A 132 11.27 -12.63 12.61
CA TYR A 132 11.40 -14.07 12.53
C TYR A 132 12.68 -14.53 13.24
N ASN A 133 12.67 -15.78 13.71
CA ASN A 133 13.90 -16.44 14.10
C ASN A 133 14.63 -17.07 12.90
N ALA A 134 15.79 -17.66 13.17
CA ALA A 134 16.62 -18.35 12.17
C ALA A 134 15.93 -19.56 11.51
N LEU A 135 14.84 -20.08 12.09
CA LEU A 135 14.06 -21.20 11.53
C LEU A 135 12.85 -20.73 10.71
N GLY A 136 12.69 -19.43 10.44
CA GLY A 136 11.54 -18.94 9.70
C GLY A 136 10.28 -18.71 10.53
N ARG A 137 10.32 -18.92 11.84
CA ARG A 137 9.13 -18.79 12.70
C ARG A 137 8.99 -17.35 13.19
N ARG A 138 7.80 -16.77 13.05
CA ARG A 138 7.48 -15.42 13.55
C ARG A 138 7.63 -15.37 15.07
N ILE A 139 8.46 -14.50 15.61
CA ILE A 139 8.68 -14.38 17.07
C ILE A 139 8.08 -13.10 17.66
N LEU A 140 7.84 -12.09 16.83
CA LEU A 140 7.26 -10.81 17.23
C LEU A 140 6.46 -10.23 16.06
N SER A 141 5.39 -9.51 16.37
CA SER A 141 4.76 -8.58 15.44
C SER A 141 4.28 -7.35 16.17
N GLU A 142 4.47 -6.19 15.56
CA GLU A 142 4.05 -4.89 16.09
C GLU A 142 3.19 -4.18 15.06
N THR A 143 2.04 -3.65 15.47
CA THR A 143 1.25 -2.73 14.64
C THR A 143 1.40 -1.32 15.16
N TYR A 144 1.39 -0.35 14.26
CA TYR A 144 1.61 1.07 14.56
C TYR A 144 0.39 1.92 14.18
N ASP A 145 0.23 3.04 14.86
CA ASP A 145 -0.78 4.05 14.51
C ASP A 145 -0.27 5.09 13.50
N ALA A 146 -1.06 6.14 13.28
CA ALA A 146 -0.72 7.27 12.41
C ALA A 146 0.50 8.08 12.87
N SER A 147 0.79 8.09 14.17
CA SER A 147 1.95 8.80 14.74
C SER A 147 3.24 7.99 14.61
N GLY A 148 3.13 6.70 14.24
CA GLY A 148 4.24 5.76 14.21
C GLY A 148 4.51 5.10 15.55
N ASP A 149 3.59 5.22 16.51
CA ASP A 149 3.71 4.60 17.82
C ASP A 149 3.18 3.16 17.80
N PRO A 150 3.86 2.19 18.45
CA PRO A 150 3.40 0.81 18.49
C PRO A 150 2.14 0.70 19.35
N VAL A 151 1.02 0.31 18.74
CA VAL A 151 -0.28 0.15 19.43
C VAL A 151 -0.56 -1.28 19.87
N LYS A 152 0.07 -2.27 19.24
CA LYS A 152 -0.10 -3.68 19.63
C LYS A 152 1.16 -4.46 19.34
N THR A 153 1.67 -5.12 20.38
CA THR A 153 2.80 -6.03 20.29
C THR A 153 2.34 -7.45 20.58
N THR A 154 2.67 -8.40 19.70
CA THR A 154 2.37 -9.83 19.87
C THR A 154 3.66 -10.63 19.81
N ARG A 155 4.02 -11.27 20.92
CA ARG A 155 5.17 -12.19 20.98
C ARG A 155 4.70 -13.63 20.82
N HIS A 156 5.42 -14.38 19.99
CA HIS A 156 5.19 -15.80 19.77
C HIS A 156 6.31 -16.62 20.41
N ILE A 157 5.94 -17.56 21.27
CA ILE A 157 6.86 -18.43 21.99
C ILE A 157 6.65 -19.87 21.50
N TYR A 158 7.75 -20.59 21.29
CA TYR A 158 7.73 -21.95 20.76
C TYR A 158 8.44 -22.90 21.73
N ASP A 159 7.79 -24.02 22.07
CA ASP A 159 8.31 -25.06 22.99
C ASP A 159 8.96 -26.24 22.27
N GLY A 160 9.03 -26.19 20.94
CA GLY A 160 9.61 -27.24 20.09
C GLY A 160 8.57 -28.05 19.31
N LEU A 161 7.34 -28.20 19.82
CA LEU A 161 6.24 -28.91 19.13
C LEU A 161 5.15 -27.97 18.59
N GLY A 162 5.06 -26.73 19.09
CA GLY A 162 4.09 -25.76 18.58
C GLY A 162 4.29 -24.34 19.12
N SER A 163 3.35 -23.45 18.79
CA SER A 163 3.24 -22.11 19.38
C SER A 163 2.55 -22.23 20.73
N VAL A 164 3.21 -21.80 21.80
CA VAL A 164 2.58 -21.65 23.12
C VAL A 164 1.95 -20.28 23.17
N VAL A 165 0.62 -20.21 23.03
CA VAL A 165 -0.15 -18.98 23.26
C VAL A 165 -0.33 -18.82 24.78
N GLY A 166 0.56 -18.06 25.41
CA GLY A 166 0.23 -17.43 26.70
C GLY A 166 -0.79 -16.30 26.48
N PRO A 167 -1.63 -15.95 27.46
CA PRO A 167 -2.63 -14.90 27.30
C PRO A 167 -1.97 -13.60 26.79
N PRO A 168 -2.65 -12.81 25.95
CA PRO A 168 -2.08 -11.56 25.44
C PRO A 168 -1.72 -10.68 26.63
N HIS A 169 -0.43 -10.50 26.86
CA HIS A 169 0.04 -9.41 27.71
C HIS A 169 -0.14 -8.13 26.91
N CYS A 170 -1.32 -7.52 27.02
CA CYS A 170 -1.50 -6.13 26.63
C CYS A 170 -0.60 -5.28 27.52
N VAL A 171 0.62 -4.97 27.06
CA VAL A 171 1.38 -3.87 27.62
C VAL A 171 0.81 -2.62 26.96
N SER A 172 -0.18 -2.01 27.62
CA SER A 172 -0.61 -0.65 27.31
C SER A 172 0.54 0.28 27.70
N THR A 173 1.27 0.78 26.71
CA THR A 173 2.12 1.97 26.88
C THR A 173 1.21 3.19 26.87
N ARG A 174 1.29 3.96 27.97
CA ARG A 174 0.67 5.29 28.12
C ARG A 174 1.49 6.33 27.39
#